data_AF-W6K1I1-F1
#
_entry.id   AF-W6K1I1-F1
#
_cell.length_a   1.000
_cell.length_b   1.000
_cell.length_c   1.000
_cell.angle_alpha   90.00
_cell.angle_beta   90.00
_cell.angle_gamma   90.00
#
_symmetry.space_group_name_H-M   'P 1'
#
loop_
_entity.id
_entity.type
_entity.pdbx_description
1 polymer ?
#
loop_
_entity_poly.entity_id
_entity_poly.type
_entity_poly.pdbx_seq_one_letter_code
_entity_poly.pdbx_strand_id
1 'polypeptide(L)'
;MTVSGQVSCPPLGSSCCPLTLEAELAREFGRHPLAPVLRSAPGLGPVLAARVLAELGDDPARFTSVKGVRAFAGTAPVTRASGKSHYVKARKVRNKRLSDACHWWAFSALTWSPGARAHYDRRRAAGDHHNAALRNLANKLIGRMWWCLSHNQPWDEDAAWPDLIPAAA
;
A
#
# COMPACT_ATOMS: atom_id res chain seq x y z
N MET A 1 -2.42 -39.83 -4.74
CA MET A 1 -3.56 -39.57 -3.83
C MET A 1 -3.82 -38.08 -3.85
N THR A 2 -4.72 -37.65 -4.73
CA THR A 2 -5.03 -36.25 -5.01
C THR A 2 -6.37 -35.95 -4.34
N VAL A 3 -6.38 -35.13 -3.30
CA VAL A 3 -7.63 -34.63 -2.71
C VAL A 3 -8.05 -33.40 -3.50
N SER A 4 -8.84 -33.62 -4.56
CA SER A 4 -9.68 -32.59 -5.17
C SER A 4 -10.82 -32.27 -4.20
N GLY A 5 -10.59 -31.32 -3.29
CA GLY A 5 -11.64 -30.75 -2.47
C GLY A 5 -12.44 -29.73 -3.27
N GLN A 6 -13.41 -30.17 -4.08
CA GLN A 6 -14.43 -29.28 -4.62
C GLN A 6 -15.35 -28.86 -3.48
N VAL A 7 -15.18 -27.63 -2.99
CA VAL A 7 -16.14 -27.00 -2.08
C VAL A 7 -17.34 -26.55 -2.92
N SER A 8 -18.31 -27.43 -3.07
CA SER A 8 -19.61 -27.09 -3.67
C SER A 8 -20.48 -26.42 -2.61
N CYS A 9 -20.71 -25.12 -2.73
CA CYS A 9 -21.72 -24.40 -1.94
C CYS A 9 -23.10 -24.51 -2.60
N PRO A 10 -24.16 -24.91 -1.87
CA PRO A 10 -25.52 -24.96 -2.39
C PRO A 10 -26.15 -23.55 -2.51
N PRO A 11 -27.19 -23.36 -3.36
CA PRO A 11 -27.74 -22.05 -3.66
C PRO A 11 -28.93 -21.70 -2.75
N LEU A 12 -28.67 -21.18 -1.54
CA LEU A 12 -29.72 -20.58 -0.69
C LEU A 12 -29.14 -19.39 0.10
N GLY A 13 -29.54 -18.15 -0.26
CA GLY A 13 -29.34 -16.93 0.55
C GLY A 13 -28.02 -16.17 0.30
N SER A 14 -27.99 -15.34 -0.74
CA SER A 14 -26.77 -14.83 -1.40
C SER A 14 -26.06 -13.61 -0.79
N SER A 15 -26.16 -13.28 0.50
CA SER A 15 -25.69 -11.97 1.00
C SER A 15 -24.61 -11.92 2.08
N CYS A 16 -24.26 -13.01 2.77
CA CYS A 16 -23.43 -12.89 3.99
C CYS A 16 -22.25 -13.87 4.15
N CYS A 17 -21.81 -14.59 3.11
CA CYS A 17 -20.53 -15.32 3.22
C CYS A 17 -19.35 -14.36 2.95
N PRO A 18 -18.32 -14.29 3.80
CA PRO A 18 -17.16 -13.40 3.57
C PRO A 18 -16.47 -13.69 2.22
N LEU A 19 -16.41 -14.97 1.85
CA LEU A 19 -15.83 -15.45 0.60
C LEU A 19 -16.60 -14.95 -0.64
N THR A 20 -17.92 -14.80 -0.54
CA THR A 20 -18.73 -14.22 -1.62
C THR A 20 -18.47 -12.73 -1.80
N LEU A 21 -18.32 -11.97 -0.71
CA LEU A 21 -18.08 -10.53 -0.80
C LEU A 21 -16.69 -10.20 -1.36
N GLU A 22 -15.68 -10.97 -0.97
CA GLU A 22 -14.32 -10.81 -1.52
C GLU A 22 -14.29 -11.13 -3.03
N ALA A 23 -15.01 -12.16 -3.46
CA ALA A 23 -15.11 -12.52 -4.88
C ALA A 23 -15.85 -11.44 -5.69
N GLU A 24 -16.95 -10.90 -5.15
CA GLU A 24 -17.69 -9.81 -5.79
C GLU A 24 -16.88 -8.52 -5.87
N LEU A 25 -16.17 -8.17 -4.79
CA LEU A 25 -15.25 -7.03 -4.77
C LEU A 25 -14.15 -7.21 -5.80
N ALA A 26 -13.53 -8.39 -5.88
CA ALA A 26 -12.47 -8.66 -6.84
C ALA A 26 -12.98 -8.56 -8.28
N ARG A 27 -14.20 -9.05 -8.55
CA ARG A 27 -14.86 -8.94 -9.84
C ARG A 27 -15.10 -7.48 -10.23
N GLU A 28 -15.69 -6.69 -9.34
CA GLU A 28 -16.02 -5.29 -9.63
C GLU A 28 -14.77 -4.43 -9.74
N PHE A 29 -13.82 -4.60 -8.81
CA PHE A 29 -12.52 -3.95 -8.87
C PHE A 29 -11.79 -4.28 -10.19
N GLY A 30 -11.85 -5.53 -10.66
CA GLY A 30 -11.25 -5.94 -11.93
C GLY A 30 -11.80 -5.21 -13.16
N ARG A 31 -12.98 -4.60 -13.08
CA ARG A 31 -13.58 -3.79 -14.16
C ARG A 31 -13.07 -2.35 -14.16
N HIS A 32 -12.45 -1.89 -13.07
CA HIS A 32 -11.99 -0.52 -12.93
C HIS A 32 -10.72 -0.27 -13.77
N PRO A 33 -10.61 0.84 -14.53
CA PRO A 33 -9.47 1.10 -15.42
C PRO A 33 -8.12 1.19 -14.70
N LEU A 34 -8.11 1.65 -13.44
CA LEU A 34 -6.90 1.72 -12.62
C LEU A 34 -6.51 0.39 -11.94
N ALA A 35 -7.36 -0.65 -11.99
CA ALA A 35 -7.07 -1.91 -11.32
C ALA A 35 -5.76 -2.60 -11.77
N PRO A 36 -5.41 -2.62 -13.08
CA PRO A 36 -4.13 -3.16 -13.52
C PRO A 36 -2.93 -2.42 -12.92
N VAL A 37 -3.03 -1.08 -12.80
CA VAL A 37 -1.97 -0.26 -12.19
C VAL A 37 -1.78 -0.61 -10.72
N LEU A 38 -2.85 -0.67 -9.93
CA LEU A 38 -2.72 -1.03 -8.52
C LEU A 38 -2.26 -2.48 -8.31
N ARG A 39 -2.68 -3.41 -9.18
CA ARG A 39 -2.33 -4.84 -9.08
C ARG A 39 -0.91 -5.14 -9.54
N SER A 40 -0.30 -4.26 -10.34
CA SER A 40 1.11 -4.40 -10.74
C SER A 40 2.08 -4.18 -9.58
N ALA A 41 1.66 -3.49 -8.52
CA ALA A 41 2.51 -3.25 -7.37
C ALA A 41 2.67 -4.49 -6.47
N PRO A 42 3.87 -4.71 -5.92
CA PRO A 42 4.16 -5.88 -5.10
C PRO A 42 3.33 -5.89 -3.82
N GLY A 43 2.79 -7.05 -3.46
CA GLY A 43 2.04 -7.26 -2.23
C GLY A 43 0.60 -6.70 -2.23
N LEU A 44 0.11 -6.13 -3.35
CA LEU A 44 -1.26 -5.64 -3.48
C LEU A 44 -2.22 -6.70 -4.02
N GLY A 45 -2.87 -7.41 -3.09
CA GLY A 45 -4.03 -8.28 -3.37
C GLY A 45 -5.25 -7.52 -3.90
N PRO A 46 -6.25 -8.18 -4.52
CA PRO A 46 -7.45 -7.52 -5.04
C PRO A 46 -8.20 -6.72 -3.96
N VAL A 47 -8.32 -7.28 -2.75
CA VAL A 47 -8.99 -6.60 -1.62
C VAL A 47 -8.21 -5.38 -1.13
N LEU A 48 -6.88 -5.50 -0.97
CA LEU A 48 -6.05 -4.37 -0.53
C LEU A 48 -5.99 -3.27 -1.60
N ALA A 49 -5.87 -3.65 -2.87
CA ALA A 49 -5.88 -2.72 -3.99
C ALA A 49 -7.21 -1.98 -4.08
N ALA A 50 -8.34 -2.67 -3.97
CA ALA A 50 -9.65 -2.04 -3.94
C ALA A 50 -9.80 -1.06 -2.76
N ARG A 51 -9.30 -1.42 -1.56
CA ARG A 51 -9.30 -0.50 -0.40
C ARG A 51 -8.43 0.73 -0.62
N VAL A 52 -7.23 0.57 -1.17
CA VAL A 52 -6.33 1.71 -1.47
C VAL A 52 -6.99 2.64 -2.48
N LEU A 53 -7.56 2.09 -3.57
CA LEU A 53 -8.27 2.85 -4.58
C LEU A 53 -9.50 3.57 -3.99
N ALA A 54 -10.34 2.86 -3.23
CA ALA A 54 -11.55 3.43 -2.62
C ALA A 54 -11.23 4.61 -1.69
N GLU A 55 -10.14 4.54 -0.93
CA GLU A 55 -9.77 5.60 0.01
C GLU A 55 -9.00 6.75 -0.65
N LEU A 56 -8.15 6.47 -1.65
CA LEU A 56 -7.46 7.49 -2.45
C LEU A 56 -8.43 8.24 -3.38
N GLY A 57 -9.44 7.56 -3.90
CA GLY A 57 -10.30 8.06 -4.96
C GLY A 57 -9.68 7.89 -6.34
N ASP A 58 -10.55 7.92 -7.33
CA ASP A 58 -10.26 7.89 -8.76
C ASP A 58 -9.99 9.28 -9.34
N ASP A 59 -10.41 10.36 -8.65
CA ASP A 59 -10.13 11.74 -9.05
C ASP A 59 -8.64 12.14 -8.86
N PRO A 60 -7.88 12.38 -9.94
CA PRO A 60 -6.48 12.80 -9.85
C PRO A 60 -6.32 14.22 -9.30
N ALA A 61 -7.34 15.07 -9.37
CA ALA A 61 -7.31 16.44 -8.85
C ALA A 61 -7.52 16.52 -7.33
N ARG A 62 -7.99 15.44 -6.70
CA ARG A 62 -8.23 15.38 -5.25
C ARG A 62 -6.99 15.75 -4.42
N PHE A 63 -5.80 15.39 -4.91
CA PHE A 63 -4.54 15.70 -4.25
C PHE A 63 -3.61 16.49 -5.18
N THR A 64 -3.29 17.71 -4.79
CA THR A 64 -2.35 18.58 -5.53
C THR A 64 -0.89 18.15 -5.42
N SER A 65 -0.55 17.31 -4.43
CA SER A 65 0.82 16.84 -4.23
C SER A 65 0.90 15.51 -3.49
N VAL A 66 2.00 14.78 -3.73
CA VAL A 66 2.36 13.56 -3.00
C VAL A 66 2.46 13.78 -1.48
N LYS A 67 2.81 14.99 -1.04
CA LYS A 67 2.87 15.35 0.39
C LYS A 67 1.47 15.31 1.01
N GLY A 68 0.46 15.77 0.27
CA GLY A 68 -0.95 15.70 0.68
C GLY A 68 -1.41 14.26 0.88
N VAL A 69 -1.10 13.38 -0.07
CA VAL A 69 -1.45 11.95 0.00
C VAL A 69 -0.78 11.27 1.20
N ARG A 70 0.53 11.49 1.39
CA ARG A 70 1.28 10.92 2.52
C ARG A 70 0.75 11.42 3.88
N ALA A 71 0.31 12.68 3.95
CA ALA A 71 -0.33 13.23 5.15
C ALA A 71 -1.72 12.64 5.37
N PHE A 72 -2.51 12.46 4.31
CA PHE A 72 -3.85 11.90 4.35
C PHE A 72 -3.84 10.41 4.79
N ALA A 73 -2.94 9.61 4.22
CA ALA A 73 -2.64 8.24 4.63
C ALA A 73 -2.01 8.17 6.03
N GLY A 74 -1.53 9.29 6.55
CA GLY A 74 -0.83 9.39 7.83
C GLY A 74 0.44 8.55 7.92
N THR A 75 1.10 8.35 6.78
CA THR A 75 2.46 7.78 6.69
C THR A 75 3.52 8.86 6.86
N ALA A 76 3.19 10.12 6.58
CA ALA A 76 4.11 11.24 6.76
C ALA A 76 4.42 11.49 8.26
N PRO A 77 5.71 11.63 8.63
CA PRO A 77 6.10 12.01 9.98
C PRO A 77 5.66 13.44 10.31
N VAL A 78 5.43 13.70 11.60
CA VAL A 78 5.20 15.05 12.13
C VAL A 78 6.39 15.41 13.00
N THR A 79 7.23 16.31 12.49
CA THR A 79 8.33 16.89 13.24
C THR A 79 7.78 17.98 14.17
N ARG A 80 8.18 17.93 15.44
CA ARG A 80 7.92 18.97 16.44
C ARG A 80 9.28 19.45 16.93
N ALA A 81 9.58 20.71 16.63
CA ALA A 81 10.78 21.38 17.08
C ALA A 81 10.38 22.60 17.91
N SER A 82 10.92 22.70 19.11
CA SER A 82 10.93 23.90 19.95
C SER A 82 12.40 24.20 20.24
N GLY A 83 12.77 25.44 20.59
CA GLY A 83 14.17 25.84 20.81
C GLY A 83 14.95 24.98 21.81
N LYS A 84 14.28 24.12 22.60
CA LYS A 84 14.87 23.16 23.55
C LYS A 84 14.63 21.68 23.21
N SER A 85 13.82 21.36 22.19
CA SER A 85 13.46 19.97 21.89
C SER A 85 13.20 19.73 20.41
N HIS A 86 13.66 18.58 19.89
CA HIS A 86 13.41 18.15 18.53
C HIS A 86 13.03 16.67 18.53
N TYR A 87 11.80 16.36 18.11
CA TYR A 87 11.36 14.97 18.00
C TYR A 87 10.38 14.76 16.85
N VAL A 88 10.34 13.52 16.35
CA VAL A 88 9.49 13.11 15.23
C VAL A 88 8.44 12.14 15.74
N LYS A 89 7.15 12.42 15.47
CA LYS A 89 6.04 11.55 15.88
C LYS A 89 5.16 11.13 14.71
N ALA A 90 4.44 10.03 14.90
CA ALA A 90 3.41 9.60 13.96
C ALA A 90 2.19 10.56 13.97
N ARG A 91 1.58 10.75 12.81
CA ARG A 91 0.36 11.56 12.65
C ARG A 91 -0.85 10.82 13.22
N LYS A 92 -1.58 11.46 14.14
CA LYS A 92 -2.81 10.90 14.75
C LYS A 92 -4.08 11.24 13.95
N VAL A 93 -4.19 12.46 13.42
CA VAL A 93 -5.32 12.90 12.58
C VAL A 93 -5.05 12.49 11.13
N ARG A 94 -5.70 11.42 10.68
CA ARG A 94 -5.51 10.78 9.37
C ARG A 94 -6.71 9.92 9.01
N ASN A 95 -6.82 9.53 7.74
CA ASN A 95 -7.75 8.48 7.35
C ASN A 95 -7.26 7.13 7.89
N LYS A 96 -8.01 6.55 8.83
CA LYS A 96 -7.66 5.28 9.48
C LYS A 96 -7.68 4.12 8.49
N ARG A 97 -8.68 4.09 7.59
CA ARG A 97 -8.85 3.01 6.59
C ARG A 97 -7.68 2.98 5.62
N LEU A 98 -7.30 4.14 5.08
CA LEU A 98 -6.14 4.25 4.19
C LEU A 98 -4.83 3.91 4.92
N SER A 99 -4.68 4.37 6.17
CA SER A 99 -3.51 4.03 6.97
C SER A 99 -3.37 2.53 7.18
N ASP A 100 -4.46 1.86 7.53
CA ASP A 100 -4.46 0.43 7.83
C ASP A 100 -4.19 -0.36 6.53
N ALA A 101 -4.80 0.04 5.41
CA ALA A 101 -4.49 -0.52 4.10
C ALA A 101 -3.00 -0.34 3.73
N CYS A 102 -2.44 0.86 3.95
CA CYS A 102 -1.02 1.14 3.72
C CYS A 102 -0.10 0.29 4.61
N HIS A 103 -0.49 0.05 5.86
CA HIS A 103 0.27 -0.79 6.78
C HIS A 103 0.32 -2.24 6.32
N TRP A 104 -0.85 -2.81 5.99
CA TRP A 104 -0.96 -4.17 5.46
C TRP A 104 -0.27 -4.34 4.12
N TRP A 105 -0.36 -3.34 3.26
CA TRP A 105 0.38 -3.33 2.01
C TRP A 105 1.89 -3.33 2.25
N ALA A 106 2.41 -2.45 3.11
CA ALA A 106 3.83 -2.43 3.44
C ALA A 106 4.31 -3.76 4.04
N PHE A 107 3.50 -4.40 4.89
CA PHE A 107 3.80 -5.71 5.44
C PHE A 107 3.85 -6.80 4.36
N SER A 108 2.83 -6.85 3.49
CA SER A 108 2.76 -7.79 2.37
C SER A 108 3.93 -7.60 1.40
N ALA A 109 4.28 -6.35 1.08
CA ALA A 109 5.36 -6.02 0.15
C ALA A 109 6.72 -6.60 0.57
N LEU A 110 6.96 -6.86 1.86
CA LEU A 110 8.21 -7.47 2.34
C LEU A 110 8.46 -8.87 1.75
N THR A 111 7.40 -9.59 1.39
CA THR A 111 7.50 -10.95 0.81
C THR A 111 7.68 -10.92 -0.70
N TRP A 112 7.08 -9.94 -1.37
CA TRP A 112 7.00 -9.89 -2.84
C TRP A 112 8.04 -8.99 -3.50
N SER A 113 8.62 -8.06 -2.74
CA SER A 113 9.57 -7.07 -3.25
C SER A 113 10.89 -7.15 -2.48
N PRO A 114 11.99 -7.58 -3.14
CA PRO A 114 13.32 -7.50 -2.56
C PRO A 114 13.68 -6.07 -2.15
N GLY A 115 13.19 -5.08 -2.91
CA GLY A 115 13.50 -3.69 -2.63
C GLY A 115 12.81 -3.11 -1.41
N ALA A 116 11.54 -3.48 -1.19
CA ALA A 116 10.80 -3.18 0.02
C ALA A 116 11.47 -3.83 1.23
N ARG A 117 11.94 -5.08 1.09
CA ARG A 117 12.67 -5.79 2.16
C ARG A 117 13.97 -5.08 2.52
N ALA A 118 14.80 -4.77 1.54
CA ALA A 118 16.07 -4.08 1.76
C ALA A 118 15.88 -2.71 2.41
N HIS A 119 14.85 -1.95 1.98
CA HIS A 119 14.50 -0.67 2.61
C HIS A 119 14.06 -0.86 4.07
N TYR A 120 13.20 -1.84 4.34
CA TYR A 120 12.75 -2.16 5.70
C TYR A 120 13.91 -2.54 6.62
N ASP A 121 14.82 -3.40 6.16
CA ASP A 121 15.98 -3.84 6.95
C ASP A 121 16.92 -2.68 7.25
N ARG A 122 17.16 -1.80 6.27
CA ARG A 122 17.93 -0.57 6.48
C ARG A 122 17.31 0.30 7.59
N ARG A 123 15.98 0.43 7.63
CA ARG A 123 15.28 1.18 8.68
C ARG A 123 15.38 0.50 10.05
N ARG A 124 15.25 -0.83 10.10
CA ARG A 124 15.42 -1.61 11.34
C ARG A 124 16.84 -1.50 11.89
N ALA A 125 17.85 -1.56 11.02
CA ALA A 125 19.26 -1.38 11.38
C ALA A 125 19.54 0.05 11.88
N ALA A 126 18.86 1.06 11.34
CA ALA A 126 18.94 2.44 11.82
C ALA A 126 18.24 2.68 13.17
N GLY A 127 17.63 1.66 13.78
CA GLY A 127 17.00 1.75 15.11
C GLY A 127 15.49 1.94 15.11
N ASP A 128 14.82 2.02 13.95
CA ASP A 128 13.35 2.12 13.92
C ASP A 128 12.72 0.82 14.45
N HIS A 129 11.74 0.92 15.34
CA HIS A 129 10.88 -0.23 15.70
C HIS A 129 10.08 -0.75 14.49
N HIS A 130 9.59 -1.99 14.55
CA HIS A 130 8.85 -2.65 13.47
C HIS A 130 7.77 -1.75 12.82
N ASN A 131 6.86 -1.21 13.63
CA ASN A 131 5.78 -0.35 13.14
C ASN A 131 6.27 1.00 12.60
N ALA A 132 7.43 1.49 13.05
CA ALA A 132 8.05 2.70 12.51
C ALA A 132 8.67 2.43 11.15
N ALA A 133 9.41 1.32 11.00
CA ALA A 133 9.98 0.88 9.74
C ALA A 133 8.89 0.61 8.68
N LEU A 134 7.82 -0.10 9.04
CA LEU A 134 6.68 -0.32 8.13
C LEU A 134 5.99 0.98 7.70
N ARG A 135 5.83 1.95 8.61
CA ARG A 135 5.25 3.25 8.25
C ARG A 135 6.16 4.04 7.31
N ASN A 136 7.47 3.96 7.50
CA ASN A 136 8.44 4.57 6.60
C ASN A 136 8.39 3.92 5.22
N LEU A 137 8.34 2.58 5.16
CA LEU A 137 8.13 1.83 3.93
C LEU A 137 6.83 2.24 3.23
N ALA A 138 5.71 2.24 3.97
CA ALA A 138 4.40 2.68 3.47
C ALA A 138 4.44 4.12 2.92
N ASN A 139 5.23 5.02 3.51
CA ASN A 139 5.39 6.38 3.01
C ASN A 139 6.05 6.45 1.63
N LYS A 140 7.04 5.59 1.37
CA LYS A 140 7.70 5.48 0.07
C LYS A 140 6.75 4.84 -0.95
N LEU A 141 6.11 3.72 -0.58
CA LEU A 141 5.16 2.98 -1.41
C LEU A 141 3.98 3.85 -1.88
N ILE A 142 3.28 4.53 -0.96
CA ILE A 142 2.12 5.36 -1.32
C ILE A 142 2.51 6.54 -2.21
N GLY A 143 3.74 7.05 -2.05
CA GLY A 143 4.25 8.12 -2.89
C GLY A 143 4.48 7.68 -4.33
N ARG A 144 5.07 6.48 -4.52
CA ARG A 144 5.25 5.88 -5.84
C ARG A 144 3.92 5.49 -6.48
N MET A 145 3.02 4.89 -5.71
CA MET A 145 1.69 4.52 -6.21
C MET A 145 0.89 5.72 -6.68
N TRP A 146 0.90 6.82 -5.92
CA TRP A 146 0.23 8.04 -6.38
C TRP A 146 0.78 8.53 -7.72
N TRP A 147 2.11 8.49 -7.92
CA TRP A 147 2.71 8.83 -9.21
C TRP A 147 2.26 7.88 -10.33
N CYS A 148 2.24 6.56 -10.09
CA CYS A 148 1.75 5.56 -11.03
C CYS A 148 0.28 5.81 -11.43
N LEU A 149 -0.58 6.14 -10.46
CA LEU A 149 -1.99 6.45 -10.70
C LEU A 149 -2.17 7.75 -11.49
N SER A 150 -1.42 8.80 -11.15
CA SER A 150 -1.51 10.09 -11.86
C SER A 150 -1.02 10.03 -13.31
N HIS A 151 -0.10 9.12 -13.64
CA HIS A 151 0.44 8.95 -15.00
C HIS A 151 -0.13 7.74 -15.73
N ASN A 152 -1.05 7.00 -15.09
CA ASN A 152 -1.59 5.73 -15.56
C ASN A 152 -0.49 4.74 -16.02
N GLN A 153 0.58 4.62 -15.23
CA GLN A 153 1.70 3.72 -15.51
C GLN A 153 1.74 2.57 -14.51
N PRO A 154 2.07 1.34 -14.95
CA PRO A 154 2.26 0.23 -14.05
C PRO A 154 3.42 0.49 -13.09
N TRP A 155 3.40 -0.24 -11.97
CA TRP A 155 4.45 -0.22 -10.99
C TRP A 155 5.74 -0.75 -11.60
N ASP A 156 6.78 0.07 -11.51
CA ASP A 156 8.14 -0.28 -11.85
C ASP A 156 8.97 -0.33 -10.56
N GLU A 157 9.58 -1.48 -10.32
CA GLU A 157 10.35 -1.81 -9.13
C GLU A 157 11.69 -1.07 -9.11
N ASP A 158 12.35 -0.90 -10.25
CA ASP A 158 13.63 -0.23 -10.36
C ASP A 158 13.48 1.26 -10.05
N ALA A 159 12.44 1.88 -10.61
CA ALA A 159 12.09 3.27 -10.30
C ALA A 159 11.56 3.47 -8.87
N ALA A 160 11.03 2.43 -8.22
CA ALA A 160 10.62 2.49 -6.81
C ALA A 160 11.84 2.45 -5.87
N TRP A 161 12.92 1.78 -6.27
CA TRP A 161 14.10 1.52 -5.45
C TRP A 161 15.42 1.87 -6.16
N PRO A 162 15.65 3.14 -6.53
CA PRO A 162 16.87 3.53 -7.24
C PRO A 162 18.14 3.22 -6.43
N ASP A 163 18.07 3.31 -5.09
CA ASP A 163 19.20 3.03 -4.18
C ASP A 163 19.67 1.56 -4.21
N LEU A 164 18.93 0.66 -4.84
CA LEU A 164 19.24 -0.77 -4.89
C LEU A 164 19.82 -1.22 -6.23
N ILE A 165 19.75 -0.36 -7.23
CA ILE A 165 20.43 -0.57 -8.50
C ILE A 165 21.89 -0.22 -8.24
N PRO A 166 22.83 -1.18 -8.33
CA PRO A 166 24.25 -0.82 -8.36
C PRO A 166 24.42 0.13 -9.54
N ALA A 167 25.01 1.31 -9.32
CA ALA A 167 25.35 2.21 -10.41
C ALA A 167 26.07 1.38 -11.49
N ALA A 168 25.52 1.36 -12.71
CA ALA A 168 26.10 0.62 -13.82
C ALA A 168 27.58 1.01 -13.92
N ALA A 169 28.45 0.01 -13.73
CA ALA A 169 29.89 0.15 -13.83
C ALA A 169 30.33 0.27 -15.30
#